data_AF-A0A8K0L3S5-F1
#
_entry.id   AF-A0A8K0L3S5-F1
#
_cell.length_a   1.000
_cell.length_b   1.000
_cell.length_c   1.000
_cell.angle_alpha   90.00
_cell.angle_beta   90.00
_cell.angle_gamma   90.00
#
_symmetry.space_group_name_H-M   'P 1'
#
loop_
_entity.id
_entity.type
_entity.pdbx_description
1 polymer ?
#
loop_
_entity_poly.entity_id
_entity_poly.type
_entity_poly.pdbx_seq_one_letter_code
_entity_poly.pdbx_strand_id
1 'polypeptide(L)'
;MKFWTEIMTSDIYLGLDLPIQHLIVDEAQAAKNPASQLHQAVTDLFFDEVFLVSGTFMANRWYDVYGLISLIPGHPFQDIRNFCTAFACLDNTGTKYSQTPSEAGKRRLIDFLQSIVVCRPGRVLDLDECLVSDYYFLMEAETVQDVVGCTESFYKAINAKENGNRPPRLSDLNRASSKEAAMGWTSRAQLLASHPTLLCKDLRPKRPSTTTSNPAPPPTPRQPRPRTAFRENIYGFRALSIMAEMQQRISERNVRTYNSNYHRLRRNFDRVQRRQDGDEEVSDDEDLDE
;
A
#
# COMPACT_ATOMS: atom_id res chain seq x y z
N MET A 1 -10.43 26.89 -17.21
CA MET A 1 -11.30 26.75 -16.02
C MET A 1 -12.69 26.23 -16.35
N LYS A 2 -13.42 26.72 -17.39
CA LYS A 2 -14.80 26.26 -17.68
C LYS A 2 -15.00 24.77 -18.00
N PHE A 3 -13.97 24.06 -18.46
CA PHE A 3 -14.13 22.70 -19.02
C PHE A 3 -14.62 21.66 -18.00
N TRP A 4 -14.17 21.72 -16.76
CA TRP A 4 -14.54 20.69 -15.76
C TRP A 4 -15.91 20.91 -15.15
N THR A 5 -16.30 22.17 -14.99
CA THR A 5 -17.63 22.54 -14.50
C THR A 5 -18.71 22.01 -15.44
N GLU A 6 -18.50 22.10 -16.76
CA GLU A 6 -19.44 21.57 -17.78
C GLU A 6 -19.63 20.04 -17.72
N ILE A 7 -18.62 19.29 -17.25
CA ILE A 7 -18.70 17.81 -17.17
C ILE A 7 -19.38 17.37 -15.86
N MET A 8 -19.17 18.11 -14.77
CA MET A 8 -19.65 17.72 -13.44
C MET A 8 -20.98 18.34 -13.03
N THR A 9 -21.47 19.33 -13.78
CA THR A 9 -22.74 20.01 -13.49
C THR A 9 -23.75 19.76 -14.60
N SER A 10 -25.02 19.60 -14.23
CA SER A 10 -26.08 19.54 -15.24
C SER A 10 -26.30 20.92 -15.86
N ASP A 11 -26.74 20.97 -17.12
CA ASP A 11 -27.07 22.23 -17.81
C ASP A 11 -28.08 23.08 -17.01
N ILE A 12 -28.96 22.43 -16.26
CA ILE A 12 -29.93 23.07 -15.37
C ILE A 12 -29.20 23.84 -14.27
N TYR A 13 -28.16 23.25 -13.68
CA TYR A 13 -27.39 23.88 -12.63
C TYR A 13 -26.60 25.09 -13.15
N LEU A 14 -25.98 24.94 -14.33
CA LEU A 14 -25.31 26.05 -15.02
C LEU A 14 -26.27 27.18 -15.38
N GLY A 15 -27.51 26.85 -15.77
CA GLY A 15 -28.53 27.84 -16.11
C GLY A 15 -29.12 28.58 -14.91
N LEU A 16 -29.03 28.01 -13.70
CA LEU A 16 -29.57 28.62 -12.49
C LEU A 16 -28.58 29.56 -11.79
N ASP A 17 -27.27 29.45 -12.06
CA ASP A 17 -26.20 30.26 -11.44
C ASP A 17 -26.31 30.29 -9.89
N LEU A 18 -26.76 29.18 -9.30
CA LEU A 18 -26.92 29.04 -7.87
C LEU A 18 -25.71 28.35 -7.25
N PRO A 19 -25.26 28.77 -6.06
CA PRO A 19 -24.17 28.10 -5.37
C PRO A 19 -24.62 26.74 -4.82
N ILE A 20 -23.73 25.74 -4.87
CA ILE A 20 -23.97 24.43 -4.26
C ILE A 20 -23.84 24.58 -2.74
N GLN A 21 -24.96 24.61 -2.02
CA GLN A 21 -24.92 24.72 -0.55
C GLN A 21 -24.13 23.57 0.08
N HIS A 22 -24.36 22.33 -0.37
CA HIS A 22 -23.68 21.14 0.15
C HIS A 22 -23.20 20.24 -0.99
N LEU A 23 -21.89 20.08 -1.12
CA LEU A 23 -21.27 19.14 -2.04
C LEU A 23 -20.98 17.82 -1.30
N ILE A 24 -21.45 16.69 -1.83
CA ILE A 24 -21.13 15.37 -1.29
C ILE A 24 -20.24 14.63 -2.29
N VAL A 25 -19.04 14.26 -1.85
CA VAL A 25 -18.09 13.47 -2.65
C VAL A 25 -18.00 12.08 -2.06
N ASP A 26 -18.67 11.12 -2.70
CA ASP A 26 -18.55 9.71 -2.36
C ASP A 26 -17.25 9.11 -2.92
N GLU A 27 -16.70 8.11 -2.23
CA GLU A 27 -15.38 7.53 -2.50
C GLU A 27 -14.27 8.59 -2.69
N ALA A 28 -14.25 9.60 -1.81
CA ALA A 28 -13.42 10.80 -1.91
C ALA A 28 -11.92 10.49 -2.07
N GLN A 29 -11.44 9.31 -1.68
CA GLN A 29 -10.07 8.89 -1.92
C GLN A 29 -9.67 8.87 -3.41
N ALA A 30 -10.63 8.84 -4.35
CA ALA A 30 -10.39 9.02 -5.78
C ALA A 30 -9.87 10.44 -6.12
N ALA A 31 -10.32 11.45 -5.36
CA ALA A 31 -9.96 12.85 -5.52
C ALA A 31 -8.78 13.29 -4.63
N LYS A 32 -8.09 12.38 -3.93
CA LYS A 32 -7.02 12.73 -2.96
C LYS A 32 -5.73 13.29 -3.57
N ASN A 33 -5.57 13.28 -4.90
CA ASN A 33 -4.33 13.72 -5.55
C ASN A 33 -4.53 15.13 -6.12
N PRO A 34 -3.89 16.16 -5.54
CA PRO A 34 -4.05 17.55 -6.01
C PRO A 34 -3.69 17.79 -7.48
N ALA A 35 -2.86 16.90 -8.06
CA ALA A 35 -2.50 16.97 -9.48
C ALA A 35 -3.48 16.23 -10.41
N SER A 36 -4.49 15.54 -9.89
CA SER A 36 -5.46 14.82 -10.72
C SER A 36 -6.53 15.75 -11.29
N GLN A 37 -7.03 15.40 -12.47
CA GLN A 37 -8.14 16.13 -13.11
C GLN A 37 -9.39 16.13 -12.23
N LEU A 38 -9.69 15.01 -11.56
CA LEU A 38 -10.84 14.90 -10.67
C LEU A 38 -10.72 15.84 -9.47
N HIS A 39 -9.53 15.94 -8.86
CA HIS A 39 -9.33 16.88 -7.75
C HIS A 39 -9.56 18.32 -8.19
N GLN A 40 -8.95 18.71 -9.32
CA GLN A 40 -9.12 20.05 -9.89
C GLN A 40 -10.59 20.34 -10.23
N ALA A 41 -11.29 19.36 -10.81
CA ALA A 41 -12.70 19.49 -11.14
C ALA A 41 -13.55 19.74 -9.89
N VAL A 42 -13.28 19.04 -8.78
CA VAL A 42 -13.98 19.25 -7.50
C VAL A 42 -13.64 20.62 -6.91
N THR A 43 -12.37 21.04 -6.92
CA THR A 43 -11.95 22.36 -6.41
C THR A 43 -12.54 23.52 -7.22
N ASP A 44 -12.79 23.33 -8.51
CA ASP A 44 -13.37 24.35 -9.40
C ASP A 44 -14.89 24.52 -9.20
N LEU A 45 -15.56 23.65 -8.43
CA LEU A 45 -16.98 23.80 -8.10
C LEU A 45 -17.18 24.91 -7.05
N PHE A 46 -18.24 25.70 -7.22
CA PHE A 46 -18.63 26.69 -6.22
C PHE A 46 -19.57 26.06 -5.19
N PHE A 47 -19.09 25.86 -3.96
CA PHE A 47 -19.88 25.30 -2.86
C PHE A 47 -19.57 25.95 -1.51
N ASP A 48 -20.57 25.98 -0.62
CA ASP A 48 -20.43 26.51 0.75
C ASP A 48 -19.87 25.45 1.71
N GLU A 49 -20.41 24.24 1.65
CA GLU A 49 -20.02 23.12 2.51
C GLU A 49 -19.69 21.86 1.69
N VAL A 50 -18.79 21.02 2.21
CA VAL A 50 -18.43 19.74 1.59
C VAL A 50 -18.42 18.59 2.59
N PHE A 51 -19.01 17.46 2.18
CA PHE A 51 -18.97 16.20 2.88
C PHE A 51 -18.16 15.20 2.04
N LEU A 52 -17.01 14.79 2.57
CA LEU A 52 -16.13 13.81 1.94
C LEU A 52 -16.40 12.44 2.57
N VAL A 53 -16.95 11.51 1.80
CA VAL A 53 -17.26 10.15 2.24
C VAL A 53 -16.21 9.21 1.66
N SER A 54 -15.56 8.40 2.50
CA SER A 54 -14.50 7.50 2.05
C SER A 54 -14.37 6.30 2.98
N GLY A 55 -14.27 5.09 2.41
CA GLY A 55 -13.90 3.90 3.16
C GLY A 55 -12.40 3.83 3.51
N THR A 56 -11.55 4.60 2.83
CA THR A 56 -10.07 4.52 2.96
C THR A 56 -9.41 5.90 3.01
N PHE A 57 -9.55 6.56 4.15
CA PHE A 57 -9.05 7.93 4.39
C PHE A 57 -7.53 8.10 4.20
N MET A 58 -6.73 7.09 4.54
CA MET A 58 -5.25 7.10 4.39
C MET A 58 -4.78 5.82 3.70
N ALA A 59 -4.41 5.90 2.42
CA ALA A 59 -4.08 4.71 1.64
C ALA A 59 -2.59 4.33 1.69
N ASN A 60 -1.66 5.28 1.45
CA ASN A 60 -0.25 4.95 1.25
C ASN A 60 0.68 5.71 2.21
N ARG A 61 0.56 7.04 2.28
CA ARG A 61 1.39 7.90 3.12
C ARG A 61 0.51 8.73 4.03
N TRP A 62 1.01 9.05 5.23
CA TRP A 62 0.25 9.82 6.21
C TRP A 62 -0.14 11.21 5.69
N TYR A 63 0.68 11.80 4.82
CA TYR A 63 0.40 13.11 4.22
C TYR A 63 -0.49 13.08 2.98
N ASP A 64 -0.89 11.88 2.50
CA ASP A 64 -1.86 11.79 1.40
C ASP A 64 -3.23 12.37 1.81
N VAL A 65 -3.49 12.42 3.12
CA VAL A 65 -4.68 13.07 3.70
C VAL A 65 -4.80 14.56 3.33
N TYR A 66 -3.67 15.22 3.05
CA TYR A 66 -3.67 16.62 2.65
C TYR A 66 -4.55 16.86 1.43
N GLY A 67 -4.54 15.97 0.44
CA GLY A 67 -5.36 16.15 -0.75
C GLY A 67 -6.85 15.95 -0.54
N LEU A 68 -7.29 15.42 0.60
CA LEU A 68 -8.69 15.48 1.00
C LEU A 68 -8.97 16.77 1.79
N ILE A 69 -8.07 17.15 2.69
CA ILE A 69 -8.18 18.39 3.48
C ILE A 69 -8.22 19.62 2.57
N SER A 70 -7.48 19.63 1.46
CA SER A 70 -7.45 20.76 0.53
C SER A 70 -8.74 20.92 -0.28
N LEU A 71 -9.68 19.97 -0.19
CA LEU A 71 -11.03 20.12 -0.75
C LEU A 71 -11.99 20.82 0.23
N ILE A 72 -11.62 20.93 1.51
CA ILE A 72 -12.47 21.53 2.55
C ILE A 72 -12.33 23.06 2.51
N PRO A 73 -13.41 23.84 2.29
CA PRO A 73 -13.34 25.29 2.25
C PRO A 73 -12.76 25.86 3.56
N GLY A 74 -11.85 26.83 3.44
CA GLY A 74 -11.26 27.52 4.60
C GLY A 74 -10.20 26.72 5.38
N HIS A 75 -9.70 25.60 4.86
CA HIS A 75 -8.60 24.87 5.50
C HIS A 75 -7.34 25.75 5.68
N PRO A 76 -6.53 25.55 6.75
CA PRO A 76 -5.46 26.48 7.11
C PRO A 76 -4.16 26.32 6.30
N PHE A 77 -4.11 25.41 5.31
CA PHE A 77 -2.87 25.01 4.65
C PHE A 77 -2.81 25.51 3.21
N GLN A 78 -1.92 26.44 2.91
CA GLN A 78 -1.80 26.97 1.54
C GLN A 78 -1.31 25.91 0.53
N ASP A 79 -0.43 25.02 0.96
CA ASP A 79 0.12 23.96 0.13
C ASP A 79 0.50 22.71 0.96
N ILE A 80 0.89 21.64 0.28
CA ILE A 80 1.35 20.40 0.93
C ILE A 80 2.61 20.62 1.78
N ARG A 81 3.45 21.61 1.47
CA ARG A 81 4.66 21.90 2.24
C ARG A 81 4.31 22.50 3.59
N ASN A 82 3.34 23.40 3.64
CA ASN A 82 2.79 24.02 4.85
C ASN A 82 2.18 22.94 5.75
N PHE A 83 1.39 22.03 5.16
CA PHE A 83 0.86 20.87 5.85
C PHE A 83 1.95 19.98 6.43
N CYS A 84 2.95 19.61 5.62
CA CYS A 84 4.06 18.79 6.09
C CYS A 84 4.90 19.50 7.16
N THR A 85 5.12 20.81 7.08
CA THR A 85 5.86 21.55 8.11
C THR A 85 5.14 21.54 9.46
N ALA A 86 3.79 21.54 9.48
CA ALA A 86 3.02 21.47 10.71
C ALA A 86 3.12 20.11 11.43
N PHE A 87 3.18 19.01 10.66
CA PHE A 87 3.00 17.64 11.19
C PHE A 87 4.20 16.70 11.01
N ALA A 88 5.10 16.97 10.07
CA ALA A 88 6.26 16.13 9.79
C ALA A 88 7.46 16.52 10.65
N CYS A 89 8.47 15.65 10.62
CA CYS A 89 9.85 16.03 10.89
C CYS A 89 10.66 15.86 9.60
N LEU A 90 11.67 16.70 9.44
CA LEU A 90 12.70 16.47 8.44
C LEU A 90 13.45 15.19 8.80
N ASP A 91 13.84 14.43 7.78
CA ASP A 91 14.72 13.29 7.95
C ASP A 91 16.14 13.74 8.36
N ASN A 92 17.02 12.79 8.66
CA ASN A 92 18.40 13.08 9.09
C ASN A 92 19.22 13.87 8.05
N THR A 93 18.74 13.98 6.80
CA THR A 93 19.40 14.76 5.76
C THR A 93 18.94 16.22 5.73
N GLY A 94 17.84 16.54 6.41
CA GLY A 94 17.20 17.86 6.36
C GLY A 94 16.53 18.18 5.03
N THR A 95 16.57 17.27 4.05
CA THR A 95 16.11 17.54 2.67
C THR A 95 14.73 16.97 2.36
N LYS A 96 14.27 15.97 3.13
CA LYS A 96 12.98 15.31 2.89
C LYS A 96 12.20 15.16 4.19
N TYR A 97 10.88 15.13 4.07
CA TYR A 97 10.03 14.75 5.18
C TYR A 97 10.17 13.26 5.46
N SER A 98 10.27 12.92 6.76
CA SER A 98 10.24 11.53 7.21
C SER A 98 8.97 10.81 6.72
N GLN A 99 9.10 9.53 6.37
CA GLN A 99 7.95 8.69 6.02
C GLN A 99 6.98 8.50 7.19
N THR A 100 7.46 8.71 8.42
CA THR A 100 6.65 8.63 9.64
C THR A 100 6.77 9.95 10.38
N PRO A 101 5.67 10.59 10.79
CA PRO A 101 5.73 11.80 11.60
C PRO A 101 6.39 11.48 12.95
N SER A 102 7.04 12.48 13.58
CA SER A 102 7.48 12.34 14.96
C SER A 102 6.29 12.12 15.89
N GLU A 103 6.53 11.66 17.12
CA GLU A 103 5.45 11.45 18.07
C GLU A 103 4.66 12.73 18.38
N ALA A 104 5.33 13.87 18.47
CA ALA A 104 4.68 15.17 18.62
C ALA A 104 3.87 15.55 17.37
N GLY A 105 4.44 15.35 16.17
CA GLY A 105 3.75 15.60 14.90
C GLY A 105 2.53 14.71 14.68
N LYS A 106 2.63 13.43 15.04
CA LYS A 106 1.55 12.45 15.04
C LYS A 106 0.41 12.89 15.96
N ARG A 107 0.73 13.33 17.19
CA ARG A 107 -0.28 13.82 18.13
C ARG A 107 -1.01 15.04 17.58
N ARG A 108 -0.28 16.06 17.10
CA ARG A 108 -0.88 17.24 16.45
C ARG A 108 -1.76 16.86 15.26
N LEU A 109 -1.33 15.91 14.43
CA LEU A 109 -2.12 15.44 13.31
C LEU A 109 -3.40 14.74 13.77
N ILE A 110 -3.33 13.90 14.81
CA ILE A 110 -4.52 13.25 15.39
C ILE A 110 -5.48 14.30 15.93
N ASP A 111 -5.00 15.25 16.73
CA ASP A 111 -5.83 16.29 17.32
C ASP A 111 -6.51 17.16 16.23
N PHE A 112 -5.78 17.48 15.16
CA PHE A 112 -6.34 18.17 13.99
C PHE A 112 -7.38 17.32 13.25
N LEU A 113 -7.09 16.04 12.99
CA LEU A 113 -8.04 15.16 12.28
C LEU A 113 -9.29 14.89 13.11
N GLN A 114 -9.20 14.87 14.44
CA GLN A 114 -10.36 14.69 15.32
C GLN A 114 -11.39 15.83 15.21
N SER A 115 -10.99 17.03 14.78
CA SER A 115 -11.94 18.14 14.61
C SER A 115 -12.70 18.12 13.29
N ILE A 116 -12.24 17.35 12.29
CA ILE A 116 -12.81 17.33 10.94
C ILE A 116 -13.19 15.93 10.43
N VAL A 117 -12.79 14.86 11.11
CA VAL A 117 -13.05 13.47 10.70
C VAL A 117 -13.95 12.78 11.71
N VAL A 118 -15.05 12.21 11.20
CA VAL A 118 -15.87 11.26 11.93
C VAL A 118 -15.61 9.86 11.39
N CYS A 119 -15.11 8.97 12.23
CA CYS A 119 -14.87 7.56 11.88
C CYS A 119 -15.40 6.66 12.98
N ARG A 120 -16.20 5.65 12.61
CA ARG A 120 -16.69 4.62 13.53
C ARG A 120 -15.86 3.36 13.34
N PRO A 121 -15.17 2.86 14.38
CA PRO A 121 -14.38 1.66 14.24
C PRO A 121 -15.29 0.45 14.03
N GLY A 122 -14.84 -0.53 13.25
CA GLY A 122 -15.62 -1.73 12.92
C GLY A 122 -16.17 -2.46 14.12
N ARG A 123 -15.46 -2.44 15.27
CA ARG A 123 -15.92 -3.03 16.55
C ARG A 123 -17.22 -2.47 17.12
N VAL A 124 -17.67 -1.30 16.65
CA VAL A 124 -18.97 -0.73 17.04
C VAL A 124 -20.11 -1.44 16.32
N LEU A 125 -19.80 -2.02 15.16
CA LEU A 125 -20.67 -2.96 14.48
C LEU A 125 -20.41 -4.32 15.15
N ASP A 126 -21.40 -4.86 15.85
CA ASP A 126 -21.33 -6.18 16.50
C ASP A 126 -21.33 -7.27 15.43
N LEU A 127 -20.22 -7.36 14.69
CA LEU A 127 -20.00 -8.27 13.57
C LEU A 127 -19.18 -9.46 14.05
N ASP A 128 -19.49 -10.63 13.49
CA ASP A 128 -18.71 -11.85 13.72
C ASP A 128 -17.24 -11.68 13.33
N GLU A 129 -16.37 -12.47 13.97
CA GLU A 129 -14.94 -12.47 13.68
C GLU A 129 -14.66 -12.84 12.22
N CYS A 130 -13.84 -12.02 11.56
CA CYS A 130 -13.36 -12.34 10.21
C CYS A 130 -12.31 -13.44 10.27
N LEU A 131 -12.68 -14.65 9.85
CA LEU A 131 -11.77 -15.79 9.77
C LEU A 131 -10.94 -15.71 8.48
N VAL A 132 -9.64 -15.48 8.62
CA VAL A 132 -8.68 -15.52 7.51
C VAL A 132 -8.04 -16.91 7.46
N SER A 133 -8.18 -17.59 6.33
CA SER A 133 -7.58 -18.92 6.10
C SER A 133 -6.62 -18.86 4.92
N ASP A 134 -5.38 -19.33 5.14
CA ASP A 134 -4.35 -19.38 4.11
C ASP A 134 -4.34 -20.74 3.41
N TYR A 135 -4.30 -20.72 2.08
CA TYR A 135 -4.24 -21.91 1.23
C TYR A 135 -3.01 -21.87 0.35
N TYR A 136 -2.31 -23.00 0.28
CA TYR A 136 -1.11 -23.16 -0.53
C TYR A 136 -1.39 -24.12 -1.68
N PHE A 137 -0.98 -23.71 -2.88
CA PHE A 137 -1.17 -24.49 -4.11
C PHE A 137 0.18 -24.90 -4.68
N LEU A 138 0.26 -26.14 -5.17
CA LEU A 138 1.42 -26.61 -5.91
C LEU A 138 1.32 -26.11 -7.35
N MET A 139 2.40 -25.51 -7.85
CA MET A 139 2.50 -25.11 -9.25
C MET A 139 3.11 -26.24 -10.08
N GLU A 140 2.67 -26.36 -11.33
CA GLU A 140 3.28 -27.27 -12.31
C GLU A 140 4.74 -26.89 -12.57
N ALA A 141 5.59 -27.89 -12.77
CA ALA A 141 7.04 -27.69 -12.93
C ALA A 141 7.39 -26.72 -14.08
N GLU A 142 6.63 -26.75 -15.17
CA GLU A 142 6.80 -25.83 -16.29
C GLU A 142 6.47 -24.39 -15.92
N THR A 143 5.34 -24.17 -15.24
CA THR A 143 4.93 -22.85 -14.76
C THR A 143 5.92 -22.29 -13.74
N VAL A 144 6.49 -23.15 -12.87
CA VAL A 144 7.56 -22.77 -11.94
C VAL A 144 8.75 -22.20 -12.70
N GLN A 145 9.20 -22.84 -13.77
CA GLN A 145 10.32 -22.34 -14.57
C GLN A 145 10.02 -20.99 -15.22
N ASP A 146 8.81 -20.84 -15.78
CA ASP A 146 8.40 -19.58 -16.40
C ASP A 146 8.33 -18.43 -15.37
N VAL A 147 7.78 -18.68 -14.17
CA VAL A 147 7.74 -17.71 -13.04
C VAL A 147 9.14 -17.36 -12.54
N VAL A 148 10.04 -18.34 -12.42
CA VAL A 148 11.45 -18.10 -12.05
C VAL A 148 12.13 -17.22 -13.08
N GLY A 149 11.94 -17.50 -14.38
CA GLY A 149 12.49 -16.67 -15.47
C GLY A 149 11.99 -15.22 -15.44
N CYS A 150 10.70 -14.99 -15.15
CA CYS A 150 10.17 -13.64 -14.95
C CYS A 150 10.77 -12.96 -13.71
N THR A 151 10.92 -13.69 -12.61
CA THR A 151 11.53 -13.18 -11.36
C THR A 151 13.00 -12.79 -11.58
N GLU A 152 13.78 -13.60 -12.28
CA GLU A 152 15.16 -13.26 -12.64
C GLU A 152 15.23 -12.01 -13.53
N SER A 153 14.32 -11.90 -14.50
CA SER A 153 14.24 -10.74 -15.41
C SER A 153 13.86 -9.47 -14.67
N PHE A 154 12.99 -9.56 -13.67
CA PHE A 154 12.68 -8.48 -12.74
C PHE A 154 13.93 -8.02 -11.98
N TYR A 155 14.69 -8.95 -11.36
CA TYR A 155 15.92 -8.59 -10.65
C TYR A 155 16.96 -7.98 -11.57
N LYS A 156 17.12 -8.51 -12.79
CA LYS A 156 18.00 -7.91 -13.82
C LYS A 156 17.55 -6.48 -14.16
N ALA A 157 16.25 -6.24 -14.33
CA ALA A 157 15.71 -4.92 -14.64
C ALA A 157 15.96 -3.90 -13.52
N ILE A 158 15.93 -4.32 -12.24
CA ILE A 158 16.28 -3.44 -11.12
C ILE A 158 17.80 -3.26 -11.01
N ASN A 159 18.59 -4.33 -11.17
CA ASN A 159 20.05 -4.33 -11.00
C ASN A 159 20.83 -3.71 -12.15
N ALA A 160 20.22 -3.49 -13.33
CA ALA A 160 20.88 -2.92 -14.51
C ALA A 160 21.54 -1.54 -14.29
N LYS A 161 21.44 -0.95 -13.10
CA LYS A 161 22.06 0.33 -12.73
C LYS A 161 23.00 0.29 -11.53
N GLU A 162 23.03 -0.78 -10.72
CA GLU A 162 23.93 -0.85 -9.57
C GLU A 162 25.12 -1.77 -9.86
N ASN A 163 26.30 -1.17 -10.09
CA ASN A 163 27.59 -1.88 -10.01
C ASN A 163 27.93 -2.31 -8.56
N GLY A 164 26.93 -2.38 -7.66
CA GLY A 164 27.09 -2.61 -6.23
C GLY A 164 26.49 -3.95 -5.82
N ASN A 165 27.18 -4.66 -4.93
CA ASN A 165 26.84 -6.00 -4.42
C ASN A 165 25.60 -6.04 -3.50
N ARG A 166 24.72 -5.03 -3.51
CA ARG A 166 23.57 -4.96 -2.61
C ARG A 166 22.28 -5.45 -3.30
N PRO A 167 21.36 -6.10 -2.56
CA PRO A 167 20.08 -6.48 -3.12
C PRO A 167 19.25 -5.24 -3.49
N PRO A 168 18.58 -5.24 -4.65
CA PRO A 168 17.86 -4.09 -5.16
C PRO A 168 16.67 -3.73 -4.24
N ARG A 169 16.44 -2.43 -4.03
CA ARG A 169 15.24 -1.91 -3.36
C ARG A 169 14.29 -1.29 -4.38
N LEU A 170 12.99 -1.33 -4.09
CA LEU A 170 11.96 -0.71 -4.93
C LEU A 170 12.18 0.81 -5.11
N SER A 171 12.89 1.44 -4.16
CA SER A 171 13.29 2.85 -4.20
C SER A 171 14.37 3.17 -5.24
N ASP A 172 15.10 2.17 -5.74
CA ASP A 172 16.22 2.37 -6.66
C ASP A 172 15.76 2.52 -8.12
N LEU A 173 14.47 2.32 -8.38
CA LEU A 173 13.77 2.50 -9.66
C LEU A 173 13.57 4.00 -10.00
N ASN A 174 14.67 4.71 -10.25
CA ASN A 174 14.68 6.15 -10.50
C ASN A 174 14.39 6.58 -11.96
N ARG A 175 14.24 5.64 -12.92
CA ARG A 175 13.82 5.94 -14.30
C ARG A 175 12.48 5.26 -14.61
N ALA A 176 11.59 5.99 -15.28
CA ALA A 176 10.28 5.50 -15.72
C ALA A 176 10.40 4.16 -16.48
N SER A 177 11.35 4.06 -17.41
CA SER A 177 11.51 2.87 -18.26
C SER A 177 11.98 1.61 -17.53
N SER A 178 12.92 1.71 -16.58
CA SER A 178 13.37 0.53 -15.80
C SER A 178 12.32 0.10 -14.79
N LYS A 179 11.56 1.06 -14.24
CA LYS A 179 10.42 0.81 -13.36
C LYS A 179 9.29 0.10 -14.09
N GLU A 180 8.92 0.58 -15.29
CA GLU A 180 7.92 -0.03 -16.14
C GLU A 180 8.32 -1.45 -16.54
N ALA A 181 9.58 -1.68 -16.93
CA ALA A 181 10.07 -3.01 -17.27
C ALA A 181 10.02 -3.96 -16.06
N ALA A 182 10.49 -3.51 -14.89
CA ALA A 182 10.44 -4.29 -13.66
C ALA A 182 8.98 -4.64 -13.29
N MET A 183 8.08 -3.65 -13.25
CA MET A 183 6.66 -3.87 -12.98
C MET A 183 6.03 -4.84 -14.00
N GLY A 184 6.37 -4.72 -15.28
CA GLY A 184 5.93 -5.64 -16.31
C GLY A 184 6.33 -7.09 -16.03
N TRP A 185 7.58 -7.33 -15.60
CA TRP A 185 8.04 -8.67 -15.22
C TRP A 185 7.36 -9.21 -13.96
N THR A 186 7.14 -8.35 -12.95
CA THR A 186 6.40 -8.72 -11.74
C THR A 186 4.96 -9.11 -12.06
N SER A 187 4.26 -8.31 -12.86
CA SER A 187 2.88 -8.61 -13.28
C SER A 187 2.80 -9.91 -14.08
N ARG A 188 3.78 -10.19 -14.94
CA ARG A 188 3.86 -11.48 -15.66
C ARG A 188 4.06 -12.67 -14.73
N ALA A 189 4.96 -12.55 -13.75
CA ALA A 189 5.18 -13.59 -12.75
C ALA A 189 3.90 -13.87 -11.94
N GLN A 190 3.18 -12.81 -11.53
CA GLN A 190 1.90 -12.93 -10.84
C GLN A 190 0.83 -13.61 -11.72
N LEU A 191 0.67 -13.18 -12.97
CA LEU A 191 -0.28 -13.79 -13.91
C LEU A 191 0.02 -15.28 -14.15
N LEU A 192 1.29 -15.64 -14.32
CA LEU A 192 1.71 -17.04 -14.49
C LEU A 192 1.46 -17.87 -13.23
N ALA A 193 1.73 -17.31 -12.04
CA ALA A 193 1.45 -17.96 -10.77
C ALA A 193 -0.06 -18.12 -10.52
N SER A 194 -0.89 -17.20 -11.01
CA SER A 194 -2.36 -17.31 -10.95
C SER A 194 -2.88 -18.37 -11.91
N HIS A 195 -2.50 -18.32 -13.19
CA HIS A 195 -2.86 -19.34 -14.18
C HIS A 195 -1.98 -19.24 -15.44
N PRO A 196 -1.42 -20.36 -15.95
CA PRO A 196 -0.44 -20.32 -17.05
C PRO A 196 -1.00 -19.79 -18.38
N THR A 197 -2.31 -19.84 -18.60
CA THR A 197 -2.94 -19.34 -19.85
C THR A 197 -3.22 -17.84 -19.86
N LEU A 198 -3.10 -17.14 -18.73
CA LEU A 198 -3.34 -15.69 -18.65
C LEU A 198 -2.25 -14.89 -19.38
N LEU A 199 -1.06 -15.48 -19.55
CA LEU A 199 0.01 -14.87 -20.32
C LEU A 199 0.04 -15.43 -21.74
N CYS A 200 -0.04 -14.54 -22.73
CA CYS A 200 0.13 -14.90 -24.14
C CYS A 200 1.46 -15.67 -24.32
N LYS A 201 1.45 -16.73 -25.13
CA LYS A 201 2.62 -17.59 -25.37
C LYS A 201 3.85 -16.77 -25.82
N ASP A 202 3.63 -15.72 -26.59
CA ASP A 202 4.68 -14.84 -27.11
C ASP A 202 5.34 -13.96 -26.04
N LEU A 203 4.66 -13.74 -24.91
CA LEU A 203 5.15 -12.94 -23.78
C LEU A 203 5.84 -13.78 -22.71
N ARG A 204 5.86 -15.11 -22.87
CA ARG A 204 6.57 -16.00 -21.96
C ARG A 204 8.08 -15.80 -22.12
N PRO A 205 8.86 -15.94 -21.04
CA PRO A 205 10.31 -15.91 -21.15
C PRO A 205 10.75 -17.03 -22.12
N LYS A 206 11.59 -16.68 -23.09
CA LYS A 206 12.15 -17.66 -24.02
C LYS A 206 12.91 -18.69 -23.20
N ARG A 207 12.40 -19.92 -23.16
CA ARG A 207 13.13 -21.03 -22.55
C ARG A 207 14.47 -21.13 -23.28
N PRO A 208 15.60 -21.26 -22.56
CA PRO A 208 16.87 -21.52 -23.21
C PRO A 208 16.65 -22.74 -24.09
N SER A 209 16.79 -22.58 -25.41
CA SER A 209 16.67 -23.69 -26.33
C SER A 209 17.72 -24.69 -25.90
N THR A 210 17.31 -25.78 -25.26
CA THR A 210 18.19 -26.90 -24.97
C THR A 210 18.47 -27.57 -26.31
N THR A 211 19.33 -26.93 -27.11
CA THR A 211 19.97 -27.51 -28.29
C THR A 211 21.07 -28.44 -27.80
N THR A 212 20.77 -29.29 -26.83
CA THR A 212 21.48 -30.53 -26.62
C THR A 212 20.73 -31.54 -27.46
N SER A 213 21.22 -31.75 -28.69
CA SER A 213 21.00 -32.98 -29.44
C SER A 213 21.54 -34.12 -28.59
N ASN A 214 20.79 -34.54 -27.57
CA ASN A 214 21.08 -35.79 -26.89
C ASN A 214 20.86 -36.87 -27.95
N PRO A 215 21.90 -37.63 -28.35
CA PRO A 215 21.71 -38.78 -29.22
C PRO A 215 20.64 -39.67 -28.56
N ALA A 216 19.72 -40.18 -29.38
CA ALA A 216 18.63 -41.01 -28.92
C ALA A 216 19.17 -42.05 -27.91
N PRO A 217 18.65 -42.08 -26.67
CA PRO A 217 19.12 -43.06 -25.71
C PRO A 217 18.88 -44.45 -26.31
N PRO A 218 19.87 -45.36 -26.25
CA PRO A 218 19.68 -46.72 -26.73
C PRO A 218 18.47 -47.34 -26.01
N PRO A 219 17.69 -48.21 -26.70
CA PRO A 219 16.48 -48.78 -26.15
C PRO A 219 16.80 -49.54 -24.86
N THR A 220 16.42 -48.97 -23.71
CA THR A 220 16.67 -49.58 -22.42
C THR A 220 15.68 -50.74 -22.23
N PRO A 221 16.16 -51.93 -21.80
CA PRO A 221 15.27 -53.04 -21.48
C PRO A 221 14.29 -52.62 -20.37
N ARG A 222 13.02 -53.02 -20.51
CA ARG A 222 11.96 -52.82 -19.52
C ARG A 222 12.40 -53.38 -18.16
N GLN A 223 12.84 -52.53 -17.26
CA GLN A 223 12.96 -52.86 -15.84
C GLN A 223 11.68 -52.48 -15.08
N PRO A 224 11.29 -53.27 -14.05
CA PRO A 224 10.15 -52.98 -13.22
C PRO A 224 10.33 -51.66 -12.46
N ARG A 225 9.28 -50.84 -12.45
CA ARG A 225 9.25 -49.50 -11.84
C ARG A 225 9.63 -49.56 -10.36
N PRO A 226 10.71 -48.89 -9.90
CA PRO A 226 10.90 -48.65 -8.48
C PRO A 226 9.93 -47.55 -8.02
N ARG A 227 9.38 -47.70 -6.81
CA ARG A 227 8.67 -46.65 -6.08
C ARG A 227 9.57 -45.41 -6.01
N THR A 228 9.07 -44.29 -6.53
CA THR A 228 9.76 -43.01 -6.63
C THR A 228 10.16 -42.46 -5.26
N ALA A 229 11.46 -42.47 -4.97
CA ALA A 229 12.06 -41.53 -4.04
C ALA A 229 12.09 -40.15 -4.73
N PHE A 230 11.27 -39.24 -4.22
CA PHE A 230 11.17 -37.85 -4.69
C PHE A 230 12.46 -37.12 -4.29
N ARG A 231 13.39 -36.95 -5.23
CA ARG A 231 14.56 -36.08 -5.02
C ARG A 231 14.09 -34.63 -5.07
N GLU A 232 14.42 -33.91 -4.00
CA GLU A 232 14.06 -32.52 -3.73
C GLU A 232 14.52 -31.57 -4.85
N ASN A 233 13.58 -30.83 -5.41
CA ASN A 233 13.84 -29.73 -6.32
C ASN A 233 14.11 -28.46 -5.49
N ILE A 234 15.34 -28.35 -4.97
CA ILE A 234 15.80 -27.32 -4.01
C ILE A 234 15.58 -25.88 -4.53
N TYR A 235 15.55 -25.68 -5.85
CA TYR A 235 15.38 -24.35 -6.46
C TYR A 235 13.92 -23.85 -6.45
N GLY A 236 12.94 -24.75 -6.59
CA GLY A 236 11.52 -24.41 -6.50
C GLY A 236 11.12 -24.03 -5.07
N PHE A 237 11.68 -24.73 -4.07
CA PHE A 237 11.49 -24.41 -2.66
C PHE A 237 12.07 -23.05 -2.28
N ARG A 238 13.23 -22.66 -2.82
CA ARG A 238 13.81 -21.33 -2.54
C ARG A 238 12.97 -20.19 -3.12
N ALA A 239 12.47 -20.30 -4.35
CA ALA A 239 11.66 -19.23 -4.94
C ALA A 239 10.31 -19.06 -4.22
N LEU A 240 9.64 -20.18 -3.89
CA LEU A 240 8.40 -20.17 -3.10
C LEU A 240 8.63 -19.71 -1.67
N SER A 241 9.74 -20.10 -1.03
CA SER A 241 10.12 -19.61 0.30
C SER A 241 10.40 -18.12 0.31
N ILE A 242 11.04 -17.57 -0.72
CA ILE A 242 11.30 -16.12 -0.82
C ILE A 242 9.99 -15.34 -1.04
N MET A 243 9.09 -15.82 -1.91
CA MET A 243 7.78 -15.19 -2.13
C MET A 243 6.90 -15.25 -0.88
N ALA A 244 6.87 -16.40 -0.21
CA ALA A 244 6.17 -16.59 1.06
C ALA A 244 6.77 -15.72 2.17
N GLU A 245 8.11 -15.63 2.27
CA GLU A 245 8.78 -14.75 3.24
C GLU A 245 8.52 -13.27 2.93
N MET A 246 8.40 -12.89 1.65
CA MET A 246 8.05 -11.53 1.25
C MET A 246 6.61 -11.19 1.65
N GLN A 247 5.66 -12.08 1.39
CA GLN A 247 4.26 -11.93 1.78
C GLN A 247 4.08 -11.95 3.30
N GLN A 248 4.79 -12.85 4.00
CA GLN A 248 4.81 -12.95 5.45
C GLN A 248 5.43 -11.71 6.10
N ARG A 249 6.52 -11.17 5.56
CA ARG A 249 7.10 -9.90 6.08
C ARG A 249 6.17 -8.71 5.86
N ILE A 250 5.39 -8.70 4.78
CA ILE A 250 4.36 -7.68 4.53
C ILE A 250 3.21 -7.85 5.52
N SER A 251 2.70 -9.07 5.73
CA SER A 251 1.61 -9.34 6.67
C SER A 251 2.04 -9.10 8.12
N GLU A 252 3.20 -9.59 8.56
CA GLU A 252 3.75 -9.37 9.90
C GLU A 252 4.02 -7.89 10.17
N ARG A 253 4.49 -7.13 9.17
CA ARG A 253 4.65 -5.68 9.32
C ARG A 253 3.30 -5.01 9.52
N ASN A 254 2.29 -5.39 8.76
CA ASN A 254 0.93 -4.86 8.91
C ASN A 254 0.31 -5.26 10.26
N VAL A 255 0.46 -6.52 10.70
CA VAL A 255 -0.04 -7.03 11.98
C VAL A 255 0.70 -6.41 13.16
N ARG A 256 2.03 -6.24 13.10
CA ARG A 256 2.80 -5.55 14.15
C ARG A 256 2.45 -4.08 14.23
N THR A 257 2.27 -3.40 13.11
CA THR A 257 1.81 -2.01 13.08
C THR A 257 0.39 -1.90 13.64
N TYR A 258 -0.49 -2.84 13.31
CA TYR A 258 -1.86 -2.90 13.84
C TYR A 258 -1.88 -3.16 15.35
N ASN A 259 -1.18 -4.19 15.84
CA ASN A 259 -1.12 -4.54 17.26
C ASN A 259 -0.44 -3.47 18.11
N SER A 260 0.63 -2.85 17.60
CA SER A 260 1.31 -1.74 18.28
C SER A 260 0.38 -0.52 18.43
N ASN A 261 -0.36 -0.17 17.37
CA ASN A 261 -1.37 0.89 17.43
C ASN A 261 -2.53 0.51 18.36
N TYR A 262 -2.98 -0.76 18.36
CA TYR A 262 -4.03 -1.27 19.24
C TYR A 262 -3.67 -1.15 20.73
N HIS A 263 -2.51 -1.66 21.15
CA HIS A 263 -2.10 -1.58 22.56
C HIS A 263 -1.83 -0.16 23.03
N ARG A 264 -1.45 0.74 22.10
CA ARG A 264 -1.27 2.16 22.40
C ARG A 264 -2.61 2.87 22.57
N LEU A 265 -3.57 2.63 21.68
CA LEU A 265 -4.92 3.18 21.79
C LEU A 265 -5.64 2.68 23.04
N ARG A 266 -5.49 1.39 23.38
CA ARG A 266 -6.08 0.81 24.60
C ARG A 266 -5.52 1.46 25.87
N ARG A 267 -4.20 1.62 25.97
CA ARG A 267 -3.58 2.34 27.11
C ARG A 267 -4.05 3.79 27.24
N ASN A 268 -4.26 4.49 26.12
CA ASN A 268 -4.79 5.85 26.16
C ASN A 268 -6.25 5.88 26.59
N PHE A 269 -7.06 4.94 26.10
CA PHE A 269 -8.46 4.80 26.49
C PHE A 269 -8.60 4.51 27.98
N ASP A 270 -7.84 3.54 28.51
CA ASP A 270 -7.85 3.17 29.93
C ASP A 270 -7.41 4.36 30.81
N ARG A 271 -6.47 5.20 30.35
CA ARG A 271 -6.07 6.43 31.04
C ARG A 271 -7.17 7.48 31.08
N VAL A 272 -7.88 7.68 29.97
CA VAL A 272 -8.99 8.64 29.91
C VAL A 272 -10.15 8.17 30.79
N GLN A 273 -10.43 6.86 30.80
CA GLN A 273 -11.48 6.29 31.62
C GLN A 273 -11.18 6.42 33.11
N ARG A 274 -9.96 6.09 33.56
CA ARG A 274 -9.56 6.30 34.97
C ARG A 274 -9.67 7.76 35.44
N ARG A 275 -9.43 8.72 34.53
CA ARG A 275 -9.61 10.15 34.82
C ARG A 275 -11.08 10.55 34.97
N GLN A 276 -11.97 9.89 34.24
CA GLN A 276 -13.41 10.12 34.36
C GLN A 276 -13.99 9.45 35.61
N ASP A 277 -13.45 8.28 35.97
CA ASP A 277 -13.91 7.50 37.12
C ASP A 277 -13.41 8.05 38.46
N GLY A 278 -12.51 9.05 38.46
CA GLY A 278 -11.99 9.68 39.68
C GLY A 278 -10.91 8.88 40.40
N ASP A 279 -10.34 7.86 39.74
CA ASP A 279 -9.36 6.91 40.29
C ASP A 279 -7.89 7.41 40.22
N GLU A 280 -7.64 8.65 39.82
CA GLU A 280 -6.30 9.26 39.99
C GLU A 280 -6.15 9.73 41.45
N GLU A 281 -5.83 8.79 42.35
CA GLU A 281 -5.16 9.13 43.61
C GLU A 281 -3.84 9.80 43.24
N VAL A 282 -3.82 11.14 43.36
CA VAL A 282 -2.61 11.94 43.30
C VAL A 282 -1.77 11.53 44.51
N SER A 283 -0.81 10.64 44.32
CA SER A 283 0.24 10.41 45.30
C SER A 283 1.17 11.62 45.25
N ASP A 284 0.84 12.62 46.05
CA ASP A 284 1.71 13.75 46.39
C ASP A 284 2.88 13.25 47.27
N ASP A 285 3.81 12.51 46.67
CA ASP A 285 5.15 12.32 47.24
C ASP A 285 6.10 13.31 46.56
N GLU A 286 5.94 14.59 46.90
CA GLU A 286 7.01 15.58 46.77
C GLU A 286 7.98 15.40 47.96
N ASP A 287 8.96 14.52 47.77
CA ASP A 287 10.19 14.53 48.56
C ASP A 287 10.96 15.81 48.22
N LEU A 288 10.76 16.82 49.05
CA LEU A 288 11.64 17.97 49.22
C LEU A 288 12.90 17.49 49.96
N ASP A 289 13.98 17.26 49.23
CA ASP A 289 15.33 17.25 49.80
C ASP A 289 16.10 18.51 49.37
N GLU A 290 16.61 19.18 50.40
CA GLU A 290 17.48 20.37 50.43
C GLU A 290 18.85 20.19 49.75
#